data_AF-A0AAP4X808-F1
#
_entry.id   AF-A0AAP4X808-F1
#
_cell.length_a   1.000
_cell.length_b   1.000
_cell.length_c   1.000
_cell.angle_alpha   90.00
_cell.angle_beta   90.00
_cell.angle_gamma   90.00
#
_symmetry.space_group_name_H-M   'P 1'
#
loop_
_entity.id
_entity.type
_entity.pdbx_description
1 polymer ?
#
loop_
_entity_poly.entity_id
_entity_poly.type
_entity_poly.pdbx_seq_one_letter_code
_entity_poly.pdbx_strand_id
1 'polypeptide(L)'
;MSEENKHGGYRQGAGRKTKYEKTTVMRVPEKYKEVIKHLISHLDNTAGLSHHFNESESEPLYLRSLEDKKQHITFVTKPFK
;
A
#
# COMPACT_ATOMS: atom_id res chain seq x y z
N MET A 1 -28.71 -9.78 -18.10
CA MET A 1 -27.57 -10.25 -17.29
C MET A 1 -26.51 -10.68 -18.28
N SER A 2 -25.40 -9.95 -18.36
CA SER A 2 -24.34 -10.18 -19.35
C SER A 2 -23.56 -11.45 -19.03
N GLU A 3 -23.55 -12.39 -19.97
CA GLU A 3 -22.84 -13.66 -19.88
C GLU A 3 -21.33 -13.43 -19.76
N GLU A 4 -20.74 -14.01 -18.73
CA GLU A 4 -19.31 -13.94 -18.44
C GLU A 4 -18.58 -14.84 -19.44
N ASN A 5 -17.99 -14.25 -20.48
CA ASN A 5 -17.23 -14.95 -21.52
C ASN A 5 -15.99 -15.65 -20.92
N LYS A 6 -16.17 -16.86 -20.38
CA LYS A 6 -15.07 -17.73 -19.92
C LYS A 6 -14.44 -18.37 -21.16
N HIS A 7 -13.46 -17.67 -21.75
CA HIS A 7 -12.62 -18.25 -22.79
C HIS A 7 -11.92 -19.52 -22.27
N GLY A 8 -11.89 -20.54 -23.11
CA GLY A 8 -11.53 -21.91 -22.75
C GLY A 8 -10.19 -22.03 -22.02
N GLY A 9 -10.18 -22.82 -20.94
CA GLY A 9 -8.99 -23.14 -20.14
C GLY A 9 -9.05 -22.70 -18.68
N TYR A 10 -10.00 -21.85 -18.30
CA TYR A 10 -10.21 -21.49 -16.90
C TYR A 10 -10.73 -22.70 -16.10
N ARG A 11 -9.92 -23.19 -15.16
CA ARG A 11 -10.35 -24.07 -14.07
C ARG A 11 -10.14 -23.35 -12.75
N GLN A 12 -11.01 -23.57 -11.78
CA GLN A 12 -10.81 -23.05 -10.44
C GLN A 12 -9.46 -23.57 -9.89
N GLY A 13 -8.52 -22.65 -9.65
CA GLY A 13 -7.14 -23.00 -9.25
C GLY A 13 -6.15 -23.21 -10.41
N ALA A 14 -6.55 -22.97 -11.67
CA ALA A 14 -5.62 -22.89 -12.79
C ALA A 14 -4.81 -21.59 -12.72
N GLY A 15 -3.49 -21.73 -12.60
CA GLY A 15 -2.55 -20.62 -12.48
C GLY A 15 -1.45 -20.92 -11.47
N ARG A 16 -0.28 -20.29 -11.64
CA ARG A 16 0.79 -20.37 -10.64
C ARG A 16 0.34 -19.58 -9.41
N LYS A 17 0.21 -20.25 -8.26
CA LYS A 17 -0.03 -19.57 -6.98
C LYS A 17 1.06 -18.52 -6.77
N THR A 18 0.65 -17.28 -6.51
CA THR A 18 1.59 -16.20 -6.23
C THR A 18 2.31 -16.50 -4.92
N LYS A 19 3.64 -16.33 -4.89
CA LYS A 19 4.44 -16.42 -3.65
C LYS A 19 4.11 -15.27 -2.68
N TYR A 20 3.58 -14.17 -3.23
CA TYR A 20 3.25 -12.95 -2.54
C TYR A 20 1.75 -12.70 -2.57
N GLU A 21 1.29 -11.85 -1.66
CA GLU A 21 -0.08 -11.35 -1.67
C GLU A 21 -0.41 -10.62 -2.98
N LYS A 22 -1.69 -10.41 -3.27
CA LYS A 22 -2.15 -9.84 -4.53
C LYS A 22 -1.64 -8.40 -4.68
N THR A 23 -0.72 -8.17 -5.62
CA THR A 23 -0.20 -6.84 -5.94
C THR A 23 -0.98 -6.18 -7.07
N THR A 24 -1.00 -4.84 -7.09
CA THR A 24 -1.63 -4.05 -8.15
C THR A 24 -0.62 -3.03 -8.68
N VAL A 25 -0.60 -2.84 -10.00
CA VAL A 25 0.19 -1.78 -10.65
C VAL A 25 -0.64 -0.51 -10.72
N MET A 26 -0.14 0.59 -10.16
CA MET A 26 -0.81 1.89 -10.16
C MET A 26 0.08 2.96 -10.79
N ARG A 27 -0.53 3.93 -11.49
CA ARG A 27 0.18 5.14 -11.95
C ARG A 27 0.20 6.15 -10.82
N VAL A 28 1.39 6.66 -10.52
CA VAL A 28 1.60 7.64 -9.44
C VAL A 28 2.48 8.78 -9.95
N PRO A 29 2.23 10.04 -9.54
CA PRO A 29 3.13 11.15 -9.83
C PRO A 29 4.53 10.88 -9.27
N GLU A 30 5.58 11.24 -10.02
CA GLU A 30 6.97 10.98 -9.63
C GLU A 30 7.33 11.63 -8.29
N LYS A 31 6.80 12.83 -8.02
CA LYS A 31 6.98 13.55 -6.75
C LYS A 31 6.49 12.75 -5.53
N TYR A 32 5.56 11.81 -5.70
CA TYR A 32 4.99 11.01 -4.61
C TYR A 32 5.67 9.65 -4.45
N LYS A 33 6.59 9.29 -5.35
CA LYS A 33 7.24 7.98 -5.37
C LYS A 33 7.95 7.65 -4.05
N GLU A 34 8.68 8.61 -3.48
CA GLU A 34 9.38 8.42 -2.20
C GLU A 34 8.40 8.27 -1.03
N VAL A 35 7.41 9.16 -0.96
CA VAL A 35 6.38 9.11 0.09
C VAL A 35 5.66 7.78 0.10
N ILE A 36 5.29 7.24 -1.07
CA ILE A 36 4.61 5.95 -1.19
C ILE A 36 5.52 4.80 -0.76
N LYS A 37 6.82 4.83 -1.12
CA LYS A 37 7.77 3.81 -0.66
C LYS A 37 7.91 3.81 0.87
N HIS A 38 8.01 4.99 1.47
CA HIS A 38 8.07 5.11 2.92
C HIS A 38 6.78 4.67 3.60
N LEU A 39 5.61 4.97 3.02
CA LEU A 39 4.33 4.49 3.52
C LEU A 39 4.29 2.96 3.53
N ILE A 40 4.65 2.31 2.42
CA ILE A 40 4.68 0.84 2.33
C ILE A 40 5.63 0.28 3.40
N SER A 41 6.85 0.83 3.52
CA SER A 41 7.79 0.39 4.55
C SER A 41 7.28 0.62 5.97
N HIS A 42 6.58 1.73 6.23
CA HIS A 42 5.98 1.98 7.53
C HIS A 42 4.90 0.94 7.85
N LEU A 43 4.02 0.63 6.88
CA LEU A 43 3.00 -0.41 7.02
C LEU A 43 3.61 -1.80 7.25
N ASP A 44 4.66 -2.16 6.52
CA ASP A 44 5.36 -3.43 6.71
C ASP A 44 5.99 -3.53 8.11
N ASN A 45 6.55 -2.42 8.61
CA ASN A 45 7.13 -2.35 9.95
C ASN A 45 6.07 -2.37 11.06
N THR A 46 4.88 -1.81 10.80
CA THR A 46 3.77 -1.74 11.77
C THR A 46 2.79 -2.90 11.65
N ALA A 47 2.97 -3.82 10.70
CA ALA A 47 2.11 -4.99 10.51
C ALA A 47 2.02 -5.91 11.74
N GLY A 48 3.05 -5.89 12.60
CA GLY A 48 3.08 -6.65 13.85
C GLY A 48 2.47 -5.94 15.07
N LEU A 49 1.99 -4.70 14.93
CA LEU A 49 1.37 -3.98 16.04
C LEU A 49 0.08 -4.69 16.47
N SER A 50 0.04 -5.15 17.71
CA SER A 50 -1.15 -5.74 18.35
C SER A 50 -1.64 -4.84 19.50
N HIS A 51 -2.75 -5.21 20.14
CA HIS A 51 -3.36 -4.46 21.26
C HIS A 51 -2.39 -4.06 22.40
N HIS A 52 -1.23 -4.73 22.52
CA HIS A 52 -0.22 -4.43 23.53
C HIS A 52 0.88 -3.47 23.08
N PHE A 53 0.90 -3.09 21.80
CA PHE A 53 1.91 -2.18 21.26
C PHE A 53 1.39 -0.74 21.20
N ASN A 54 2.32 0.19 21.48
CA ASN A 54 2.07 1.62 21.45
C ASN A 54 1.91 2.12 20.00
N GLU A 55 1.24 3.26 19.85
CA GLU A 55 1.12 3.98 18.57
C GLU A 55 2.51 4.17 17.95
N SER A 56 2.62 3.97 16.64
CA SER A 56 3.87 4.16 15.89
C SER A 56 3.73 5.33 14.94
N GLU A 57 4.66 6.27 15.03
CA GLU A 57 4.80 7.40 14.12
C GLU A 57 6.07 7.24 13.28
N SER A 58 6.00 7.57 11.99
CA SER A 58 7.15 7.56 11.09
C SER A 58 8.00 8.82 11.23
N GLU A 59 9.25 8.75 10.77
CA GLU A 59 10.06 9.95 10.50
C GLU A 59 9.34 10.90 9.51
N PRO A 60 9.48 12.23 9.67
CA PRO A 60 8.84 13.20 8.80
C PRO A 60 9.50 13.23 7.43
N LEU A 61 8.68 13.21 6.38
CA LEU A 61 9.09 13.32 4.99
C LEU A 61 8.74 14.69 4.44
N TYR A 62 9.73 15.36 3.88
CA TYR A 62 9.54 16.68 3.29
C TYR A 62 9.41 16.55 1.78
N LEU A 63 8.33 17.11 1.24
CA LEU A 63 8.14 17.18 -0.21
C LEU A 63 7.46 18.48 -0.60
N ARG A 64 7.40 18.69 -1.91
CA ARG A 64 6.51 19.67 -2.51
C ARG A 64 5.34 18.98 -3.18
N SER A 65 4.14 19.50 -2.96
CA SER A 65 2.94 19.01 -3.63
C SER A 65 3.01 19.24 -5.15
N LEU A 66 2.01 18.72 -5.88
CA LEU A 66 1.89 18.99 -7.31
C LEU A 66 1.75 20.50 -7.60
N GLU A 67 1.17 21.26 -6.67
CA GLU A 67 1.04 22.73 -6.72
C GLU A 67 2.26 23.47 -6.13
N ASP A 68 3.39 22.80 -5.98
CA ASP A 68 4.66 23.33 -5.44
C ASP A 68 4.64 23.80 -3.98
N LYS A 69 3.57 23.50 -3.23
CA LYS A 69 3.48 23.85 -1.81
C LYS A 69 4.38 22.94 -0.98
N LYS A 70 5.19 23.52 -0.10
CA LYS A 70 6.03 22.78 0.85
C LYS A 70 5.14 22.06 1.87
N GLN A 71 5.39 20.77 2.06
CA GLN A 71 4.64 19.92 2.98
C GLN A 71 5.60 19.02 3.75
N HIS A 72 5.22 18.68 4.97
CA HIS A 72 5.81 17.60 5.74
C HIS A 72 4.74 16.53 5.97
N ILE A 73 5.10 15.28 5.80
CA ILE A 73 4.20 14.13 5.92
C ILE A 73 4.74 13.20 7.01
N THR A 74 3.88 12.83 7.94
CA THR A 74 4.12 11.74 8.90
C THR A 74 3.01 10.71 8.77
N PHE A 75 3.35 9.45 9.00
CA PHE A 75 2.40 8.35 9.06
C PHE A 75 2.24 7.90 10.50
N VAL A 76 1.00 7.69 10.92
CA VAL A 76 0.68 7.22 12.26
C VAL A 76 -0.18 5.96 12.16
N THR A 77 0.29 4.87 12.75
CA THR A 77 -0.46 3.63 12.88
C THR A 77 -0.91 3.45 14.33
N LYS A 78 -2.21 3.30 14.54
CA LYS A 78 -2.82 3.05 15.86
C LYS A 78 -3.57 1.71 15.84
N PRO A 79 -3.42 0.86 16.87
CA PRO A 79 -4.23 -0.34 16.99
C PRO A 79 -5.70 0.05 17.18
N PHE A 80 -6.61 -0.72 16.57
CA PHE A 80 -8.04 -0.59 16.82
C PHE A 80 -8.35 -1.03 18.26
N LYS A 81 -9.25 -0.32 18.95
CA LYS A 81 -9.75 -0.71 20.28
C LYS A 81 -10.96 -1.64 20.14
#